data_AF-A0A1S1HR73-F1
#
_entry.id   AF-A0A1S1HR73-F1
#
_cell.length_a   1.000
_cell.length_b   1.000
_cell.length_c   1.000
_cell.angle_alpha   90.00
_cell.angle_beta   90.00
_cell.angle_gamma   90.00
#
_symmetry.space_group_name_H-M   'P 1'
#
loop_
_entity.id
_entity.type
_entity.pdbx_description
1 polymer ?
#
loop_
_entity_poly.entity_id
_entity_poly.type
_entity_poly.pdbx_seq_one_letter_code
_entity_poly.pdbx_strand_id
1 'polypeptide(L)'
;MQDHAELLAPIRQFLHCETPDSWVEKASKPENLPILLKDHLLCELKAAQSAMFLIRKYAVDKESAAVLLTWFKPYEDFAYDRIGDIHSLKDKNQISKQILAKKQSPYSQDLIDKMVLLIKEELHHFYQILEIMHQRNISYDGITASRYAKGLFSHMSGHEPQTLVDKLIIGAYIEARSCERFAKLAPFLDDDLANFYISLLRSEARHYQDYLKLAQSISKVDINERVNMFGAVEAELISSMDSDFKFHSGVPA
;
A
#
# COMPACT_ATOMS: atom_id res chain seq x y z
N MET A 1 16.68 -4.94 19.42
CA MET A 1 16.27 -5.33 18.06
C MET A 1 15.62 -6.68 18.14
N GLN A 2 14.30 -6.73 18.03
CA GLN A 2 13.59 -8.00 17.86
C GLN A 2 13.95 -8.53 16.46
N ASP A 3 14.31 -9.81 16.36
CA ASP A 3 14.75 -10.37 15.09
C ASP A 3 13.54 -10.50 14.14
N HIS A 4 13.34 -9.50 13.28
CA HIS A 4 12.28 -9.51 12.27
C HIS A 4 12.61 -10.45 11.09
N ALA A 5 13.73 -11.18 11.13
CA ALA A 5 14.13 -12.09 10.06
C ALA A 5 13.06 -13.15 9.78
N GLU A 6 12.40 -13.71 10.80
CA GLU A 6 11.34 -14.71 10.60
C GLU A 6 10.11 -14.12 9.88
N LEU A 7 9.74 -12.88 10.18
CA LEU A 7 8.63 -12.18 9.51
C LEU A 7 8.96 -11.86 8.05
N LEU A 8 10.21 -11.47 7.78
CA LEU A 8 10.68 -11.04 6.46
C LEU A 8 11.08 -12.19 5.55
N ALA A 9 11.38 -13.38 6.08
CA ALA A 9 11.82 -14.50 5.26
C ALA A 9 10.83 -14.87 4.13
N PRO A 10 9.51 -14.97 4.36
CA PRO A 10 8.54 -15.20 3.29
C PRO A 10 8.48 -14.06 2.27
N ILE A 11 8.63 -12.81 2.72
CA ILE A 11 8.63 -11.62 1.85
C ILE A 11 9.86 -11.63 0.93
N ARG A 12 11.04 -11.91 1.48
CA ARG A 12 12.28 -12.01 0.72
C ARG A 12 12.28 -13.18 -0.27
N GLN A 13 11.54 -14.25 0.03
CA GLN A 13 11.34 -15.35 -0.90
C GLN A 13 10.35 -14.99 -2.02
N PHE A 14 9.35 -14.15 -1.73
CA PHE A 14 8.32 -13.72 -2.68
C PHE A 14 8.82 -12.64 -3.65
N LEU A 15 9.63 -11.70 -3.16
CA LEU A 15 10.23 -10.64 -3.98
C LEU A 15 11.40 -11.19 -4.79
N HIS A 16 11.53 -10.76 -6.04
CA HIS A 16 12.56 -11.26 -6.96
C HIS A 16 13.88 -10.50 -6.87
N CYS A 17 13.92 -9.40 -6.11
CA CYS A 17 15.13 -8.66 -5.80
C CYS A 17 15.00 -7.97 -4.43
N GLU A 18 16.13 -7.69 -3.78
CA GLU A 18 16.15 -6.81 -2.61
C GLU A 18 16.08 -5.34 -3.04
N THR A 19 15.74 -4.45 -2.11
CA THR A 19 15.86 -3.02 -2.36
C THR A 19 17.33 -2.65 -2.58
N PRO A 20 17.71 -1.92 -3.65
CA PRO A 20 19.09 -1.53 -3.90
C PRO A 20 19.68 -0.68 -2.75
N ASP A 21 20.94 -0.91 -2.40
CA ASP A 21 21.60 -0.14 -1.33
C ASP A 21 21.68 1.36 -1.68
N SER A 22 21.84 1.70 -2.96
CA SER A 22 21.81 3.10 -3.42
C SER A 22 20.46 3.79 -3.18
N TRP A 23 19.34 3.04 -3.18
CA TRP A 23 18.05 3.57 -2.78
C TRP A 23 18.03 3.86 -1.28
N VAL A 24 18.56 2.94 -0.45
CA VAL A 24 18.65 3.12 1.02
C VAL A 24 19.55 4.30 1.37
N GLU A 25 20.72 4.41 0.74
CA GLU A 25 21.65 5.51 0.92
C GLU A 25 21.05 6.87 0.57
N LYS A 26 20.19 6.96 -0.45
CA LYS A 26 19.46 8.19 -0.77
C LYS A 26 18.32 8.41 0.23
N ALA A 27 17.58 7.36 0.58
CA ALA A 27 16.44 7.41 1.47
C ALA A 27 16.80 7.80 2.92
N SER A 28 17.96 7.39 3.40
CA SER A 28 18.42 7.69 4.76
C SER A 28 18.89 9.13 4.95
N LYS A 29 19.03 9.92 3.88
CA LYS A 29 19.49 11.30 3.99
C LYS A 29 18.37 12.20 4.51
N PRO A 30 18.62 13.04 5.55
CA PRO A 30 17.59 13.90 6.13
C PRO A 30 16.89 14.81 5.11
N GLU A 31 17.61 15.30 4.09
CA GLU A 31 17.04 16.14 3.03
C GLU A 31 16.00 15.43 2.14
N ASN A 32 16.03 14.08 2.09
CA ASN A 32 15.09 13.29 1.31
C ASN A 32 13.88 12.82 2.11
N LEU A 33 13.92 12.95 3.45
CA LEU A 33 12.83 12.54 4.33
C LEU A 33 11.49 13.23 4.00
N PRO A 34 11.43 14.54 3.68
CA PRO A 34 10.19 15.18 3.25
C PRO A 34 9.56 14.52 2.02
N ILE A 35 10.37 14.10 1.04
CA ILE A 35 9.88 13.43 -0.18
C ILE A 35 9.32 12.05 0.18
N LEU A 36 10.04 11.27 0.99
CA LEU A 36 9.62 9.94 1.41
C LEU A 36 8.32 9.97 2.20
N LEU A 37 8.22 10.84 3.22
CA LEU A 37 7.01 10.89 4.05
C LEU A 37 5.79 11.39 3.27
N LYS A 38 5.95 12.36 2.37
CA LYS A 38 4.86 12.83 1.50
C LYS A 38 4.39 11.72 0.55
N ASP A 39 5.31 10.98 -0.07
CA ASP A 39 4.94 9.88 -0.97
C ASP A 39 4.34 8.70 -0.21
N HIS A 40 4.94 8.32 0.93
CA HIS A 40 4.45 7.26 1.81
C HIS A 40 3.03 7.58 2.29
N LEU A 41 2.78 8.81 2.75
CA LEU A 41 1.43 9.28 3.11
C LEU A 41 0.41 9.02 1.98
N LEU A 42 0.77 9.36 0.73
CA LEU A 42 -0.11 9.09 -0.40
C LEU A 42 -0.21 7.60 -0.74
N CYS A 43 0.83 6.81 -0.52
CA CYS A 43 0.80 5.36 -0.72
C CYS A 43 -0.27 4.72 0.17
N GLU A 44 -0.39 5.11 1.44
CA GLU A 44 -1.42 4.56 2.33
C GLU A 44 -2.83 4.90 1.83
N LEU A 45 -3.04 6.16 1.41
CA LEU A 45 -4.32 6.57 0.83
C LEU A 45 -4.63 5.80 -0.46
N LYS A 46 -3.65 5.62 -1.34
CA LYS A 46 -3.81 4.88 -2.61
C LYS A 46 -4.08 3.38 -2.35
N ALA A 47 -3.45 2.77 -1.36
CA ALA A 47 -3.69 1.38 -0.95
C ALA A 47 -5.14 1.21 -0.48
N ALA A 48 -5.59 2.08 0.43
CA ALA A 48 -6.97 2.12 0.90
C ALA A 48 -7.96 2.35 -0.27
N GLN A 49 -7.68 3.27 -1.18
CA GLN A 49 -8.53 3.57 -2.33
C GLN A 49 -8.60 2.40 -3.33
N SER A 50 -7.49 1.69 -3.52
CA SER A 50 -7.43 0.47 -4.33
C SER A 50 -8.35 -0.61 -3.74
N ALA A 51 -8.26 -0.87 -2.44
CA ALA A 51 -9.15 -1.80 -1.74
C ALA A 51 -10.62 -1.35 -1.81
N MET A 52 -10.90 -0.05 -1.60
CA MET A 52 -12.24 0.53 -1.76
C MET A 52 -12.80 0.31 -3.16
N PHE A 53 -11.97 0.45 -4.19
CA PHE A 53 -12.38 0.22 -5.57
C PHE A 53 -12.78 -1.25 -5.78
N LEU A 54 -11.99 -2.19 -5.25
CA LEU A 54 -12.26 -3.62 -5.36
C LEU A 54 -13.60 -3.97 -4.72
N ILE A 55 -13.84 -3.57 -3.47
CA ILE A 55 -15.11 -3.88 -2.80
C ILE A 55 -16.31 -3.21 -3.48
N ARG A 56 -16.19 -1.95 -3.92
CA ARG A 56 -17.28 -1.24 -4.62
C ARG A 56 -17.63 -1.85 -5.97
N LYS A 57 -16.62 -2.29 -6.72
CA LYS A 57 -16.85 -2.87 -8.06
C LYS A 57 -17.38 -4.31 -7.97
N TYR A 58 -16.89 -5.08 -7.00
CA TYR A 58 -17.07 -6.54 -7.04
C TYR A 58 -17.96 -7.09 -5.91
N ALA A 59 -18.06 -6.44 -4.75
CA ALA A 59 -18.54 -7.12 -3.54
C ALA A 59 -19.78 -6.51 -2.85
N VAL A 60 -19.89 -5.18 -2.79
CA VAL A 60 -20.90 -4.50 -1.96
C VAL A 60 -22.07 -3.94 -2.77
N ASP A 61 -23.17 -3.62 -2.09
CA ASP A 61 -24.32 -2.92 -2.69
C ASP A 61 -24.08 -1.40 -2.82
N LYS A 62 -25.04 -0.70 -3.44
CA LYS A 62 -24.92 0.75 -3.71
C LYS A 62 -24.88 1.59 -2.43
N GLU A 63 -25.60 1.17 -1.39
CA GLU A 63 -25.66 1.90 -0.12
C GLU A 63 -24.34 1.78 0.63
N SER A 64 -23.82 0.56 0.73
CA SER A 64 -22.49 0.28 1.31
C SER A 64 -21.38 0.97 0.51
N ALA A 65 -21.48 0.98 -0.82
CA ALA A 65 -20.55 1.72 -1.68
C ALA A 65 -20.55 3.23 -1.41
N ALA A 66 -21.72 3.83 -1.14
CA ALA A 66 -21.83 5.23 -0.77
C ALA A 66 -21.23 5.49 0.62
N VAL A 67 -21.47 4.60 1.59
CA VAL A 67 -20.86 4.69 2.93
C VAL A 67 -19.33 4.66 2.84
N LEU A 68 -18.76 3.75 2.05
CA LEU A 68 -17.32 3.67 1.85
C LEU A 68 -16.75 4.99 1.34
N LEU A 69 -17.36 5.60 0.31
CA LEU A 69 -16.91 6.90 -0.21
C LEU A 69 -16.87 7.99 0.88
N THR A 70 -17.80 7.98 1.85
CA THR A 70 -17.77 8.96 2.93
C THR A 70 -16.59 8.79 3.88
N TRP A 71 -16.00 7.60 3.98
CA TRP A 71 -14.81 7.36 4.81
C TRP A 71 -13.56 8.03 4.22
N PHE A 72 -13.47 8.05 2.89
CA PHE A 72 -12.31 8.59 2.17
C PHE A 72 -12.37 10.11 2.02
N LYS A 73 -13.56 10.70 1.98
CA LYS A 73 -13.74 12.12 1.67
C LYS A 73 -12.83 13.06 2.47
N PRO A 74 -12.68 12.95 3.80
CA PRO A 74 -11.78 13.83 4.56
C PRO A 74 -10.31 13.69 4.12
N TYR A 75 -9.87 12.48 3.83
CA TYR A 75 -8.50 12.19 3.41
C TYR A 75 -8.23 12.69 1.99
N GLU A 76 -9.20 12.53 1.08
CA GLU A 76 -9.15 13.05 -0.28
C GLU A 76 -9.15 14.58 -0.30
N ASP A 77 -10.00 15.21 0.50
CA ASP A 77 -10.06 16.65 0.69
C ASP A 77 -8.69 17.20 1.13
N PHE A 78 -8.04 16.53 2.08
CA PHE A 78 -6.69 16.91 2.52
C PHE A 78 -5.64 16.66 1.42
N ALA A 79 -5.61 15.44 0.86
CA ALA A 79 -4.54 14.99 -0.02
C ALA A 79 -4.54 15.69 -1.39
N TYR A 80 -5.72 15.94 -1.94
CA TYR A 80 -5.91 16.41 -3.32
C TYR A 80 -6.42 17.85 -3.39
N ASP A 81 -7.35 18.23 -2.53
CA ASP A 81 -7.99 19.55 -2.56
C ASP A 81 -7.36 20.55 -1.57
N ARG A 82 -6.43 20.09 -0.71
CA ARG A 82 -5.78 20.88 0.35
C ARG A 82 -6.76 21.49 1.35
N ILE A 83 -7.83 20.77 1.62
CA ILE A 83 -8.85 21.14 2.57
C ILE A 83 -8.65 20.32 3.85
N GLY A 84 -8.52 21.03 4.98
CA GLY A 84 -8.32 20.42 6.29
C GLY A 84 -6.86 20.33 6.72
N ASP A 85 -6.67 19.76 7.90
CA ASP A 85 -5.40 19.59 8.59
C ASP A 85 -5.43 18.33 9.48
N ILE A 86 -4.33 18.10 10.21
CA ILE A 86 -4.19 17.03 11.20
C ILE A 86 -5.32 17.00 12.25
N HIS A 87 -5.89 18.15 12.62
CA HIS A 87 -6.98 18.23 13.59
C HIS A 87 -8.31 17.85 12.97
N SER A 88 -8.56 18.23 11.72
CA SER A 88 -9.77 17.86 10.98
C SER A 88 -9.87 16.36 10.67
N LEU A 89 -8.72 15.69 10.57
CA LEU A 89 -8.60 14.25 10.33
C LEU A 89 -8.58 13.42 11.61
N LYS A 90 -8.45 14.05 12.77
CA LYS A 90 -8.46 13.35 14.05
C LYS A 90 -9.76 12.57 14.22
N ASP A 91 -9.64 11.32 14.67
CA ASP A 91 -10.73 10.36 14.88
C ASP A 91 -11.52 9.95 13.61
N LYS A 92 -11.13 10.41 12.40
CA LYS A 92 -11.79 9.99 11.14
C LYS A 92 -11.48 8.56 10.73
N ASN A 93 -10.47 7.95 11.32
CA ASN A 93 -10.12 6.53 11.18
C ASN A 93 -11.03 5.60 12.01
N GLN A 94 -11.83 6.13 12.94
CA GLN A 94 -12.74 5.32 13.78
C GLN A 94 -14.02 4.97 13.03
N ILE A 95 -13.90 3.93 12.20
CA ILE A 95 -14.94 3.51 11.29
C ILE A 95 -15.74 2.34 11.88
N SER A 96 -17.01 2.58 12.22
CA SER A 96 -17.88 1.61 12.93
C SER A 96 -19.04 1.05 12.11
N LYS A 97 -19.36 1.61 10.94
CA LYS A 97 -20.51 1.15 10.14
C LYS A 97 -20.25 -0.21 9.47
N GLN A 98 -21.23 -1.10 9.56
CA GLN A 98 -21.21 -2.40 8.92
C GLN A 98 -21.33 -2.25 7.40
N ILE A 99 -20.46 -2.93 6.66
CA ILE A 99 -20.47 -2.99 5.19
C ILE A 99 -21.11 -4.32 4.79
N LEU A 100 -22.20 -4.26 4.01
CA LEU A 100 -22.98 -5.43 3.64
C LEU A 100 -22.62 -5.92 2.23
N ALA A 101 -22.53 -7.24 2.08
CA ALA A 101 -22.34 -7.89 0.80
C ALA A 101 -23.57 -7.74 -0.10
N LYS A 102 -23.34 -7.65 -1.41
CA LYS A 102 -24.41 -7.73 -2.41
C LYS A 102 -25.03 -9.14 -2.39
N LYS A 103 -26.37 -9.22 -2.35
CA LYS A 103 -27.18 -10.46 -2.22
C LYS A 103 -26.86 -11.62 -3.20
N GLN A 104 -26.09 -11.38 -4.27
CA GLN A 104 -25.74 -12.36 -5.31
C GLN A 104 -24.27 -12.24 -5.76
N SER A 105 -23.37 -11.75 -4.89
CA SER A 105 -21.95 -11.69 -5.23
C SER A 105 -21.35 -13.11 -5.34
N PRO A 106 -20.60 -13.44 -6.41
CA PRO A 106 -19.80 -14.65 -6.42
C PRO A 106 -18.59 -14.56 -5.46
N TYR A 107 -18.31 -13.37 -4.94
CA TYR A 107 -17.23 -13.10 -4.00
C TYR A 107 -17.74 -13.13 -2.56
N SER A 108 -16.95 -13.77 -1.69
CA SER A 108 -17.30 -14.06 -0.30
C SER A 108 -17.29 -12.81 0.60
N GLN A 109 -18.04 -12.88 1.70
CA GLN A 109 -17.94 -11.94 2.82
C GLN A 109 -16.49 -11.79 3.31
N ASP A 110 -15.67 -12.85 3.19
CA ASP A 110 -14.24 -12.83 3.51
C ASP A 110 -13.44 -11.77 2.71
N LEU A 111 -13.74 -11.57 1.41
CA LEU A 111 -13.11 -10.49 0.62
C LEU A 111 -13.46 -9.12 1.19
N ILE A 112 -14.73 -8.92 1.56
CA ILE A 112 -15.20 -7.65 2.13
C ILE A 112 -14.51 -7.41 3.47
N ASP A 113 -14.49 -8.41 4.35
CA ASP A 113 -13.95 -8.27 5.70
C ASP A 113 -12.45 -7.97 5.66
N LYS A 114 -11.68 -8.69 4.82
CA LYS A 114 -10.23 -8.44 4.62
C LYS A 114 -9.96 -7.04 4.05
N MET A 115 -10.69 -6.64 3.01
CA MET A 115 -10.49 -5.32 2.39
C MET A 115 -10.93 -4.18 3.31
N VAL A 116 -11.99 -4.34 4.09
CA VAL A 116 -12.43 -3.34 5.06
C VAL A 116 -11.42 -3.22 6.20
N LEU A 117 -10.84 -4.32 6.67
CA LEU A 117 -9.77 -4.29 7.66
C LEU A 117 -8.56 -3.53 7.12
N LEU A 118 -8.07 -3.89 5.93
CA LEU A 118 -6.97 -3.21 5.26
C LEU A 118 -7.24 -1.71 5.12
N ILE A 119 -8.41 -1.30 4.61
CA ILE A 119 -8.78 0.12 4.49
C ILE A 119 -8.64 0.86 5.83
N LYS A 120 -9.09 0.26 6.93
CA LYS A 120 -8.99 0.88 8.26
C LYS A 120 -7.53 1.03 8.71
N GLU A 121 -6.72 0.01 8.47
CA GLU A 121 -5.30 0.02 8.82
C GLU A 121 -4.56 1.08 8.01
N GLU A 122 -4.77 1.15 6.69
CA GLU A 122 -4.12 2.16 5.84
C GLU A 122 -4.55 3.60 6.15
N LEU A 123 -5.84 3.84 6.41
CA LEU A 123 -6.28 5.18 6.83
C LEU A 123 -5.75 5.55 8.23
N HIS A 124 -5.42 4.56 9.06
CA HIS A 124 -4.73 4.80 10.32
C HIS A 124 -3.24 5.10 10.11
N HIS A 125 -2.54 4.34 9.26
CA HIS A 125 -1.15 4.59 8.90
C HIS A 125 -0.99 5.99 8.27
N PHE A 126 -1.90 6.37 7.38
CA PHE A 126 -1.97 7.72 6.82
C PHE A 126 -1.95 8.79 7.92
N TYR A 127 -2.81 8.63 8.93
CA TYR A 127 -2.90 9.58 10.03
C TYR A 127 -1.61 9.63 10.85
N GLN A 128 -1.00 8.48 11.15
CA GLN A 128 0.26 8.41 11.90
C GLN A 128 1.41 9.08 11.14
N ILE A 129 1.51 8.90 9.82
CA ILE A 129 2.50 9.58 8.99
C ILE A 129 2.28 11.10 9.02
N LEU A 130 1.02 11.54 8.96
CA LEU A 130 0.68 12.96 9.05
C LEU A 130 1.07 13.54 10.42
N GLU A 131 0.90 12.81 11.51
CA GLU A 131 1.38 13.19 12.84
C GLU A 131 2.91 13.35 12.88
N ILE A 132 3.65 12.39 12.31
CA ILE A 132 5.11 12.44 12.21
C ILE A 132 5.56 13.64 11.38
N MET A 133 4.92 13.89 10.24
CA MET A 133 5.21 15.05 9.39
C MET A 133 4.98 16.36 10.14
N HIS A 134 3.87 16.47 10.89
CA HIS A 134 3.55 17.64 11.69
C HIS A 134 4.59 17.90 12.78
N GLN A 135 4.98 16.88 13.53
CA GLN A 135 6.01 16.97 14.58
C GLN A 135 7.38 17.42 14.04
N ARG A 136 7.67 17.07 12.78
CA ARG A 136 8.92 17.42 12.07
C ARG A 136 8.84 18.71 11.27
N ASN A 137 7.75 19.46 11.36
CA ASN A 137 7.49 20.67 10.57
C ASN A 137 7.59 20.44 9.04
N ILE A 138 7.21 19.25 8.58
CA ILE A 138 7.17 18.91 7.16
C ILE A 138 5.77 19.23 6.64
N SER A 139 5.64 20.32 5.89
CA SER A 139 4.38 20.70 5.25
C SER A 139 4.06 19.78 4.07
N TYR A 140 2.79 19.39 3.92
CA TYR A 140 2.30 18.66 2.74
C TYR A 140 1.87 19.64 1.64
N ASP A 141 2.62 19.64 0.54
CA ASP A 141 2.41 20.42 -0.68
C ASP A 141 2.19 19.50 -1.91
N GLY A 142 1.79 18.26 -1.66
CA GLY A 142 1.45 17.31 -2.71
C GLY A 142 2.68 16.71 -3.37
N ILE A 143 2.48 15.57 -4.01
CA ILE A 143 3.56 14.85 -4.69
C ILE A 143 2.97 14.03 -5.83
N THR A 144 3.71 13.92 -6.94
CA THR A 144 3.32 13.08 -8.06
C THR A 144 3.55 11.60 -7.74
N ALA A 145 2.69 10.74 -8.27
CA ALA A 145 2.87 9.30 -8.13
C ALA A 145 4.11 8.83 -8.90
N SER A 146 4.85 7.88 -8.31
CA SER A 146 5.96 7.20 -8.97
C SER A 146 5.49 6.34 -10.15
N ARG A 147 6.45 5.92 -11.00
CA ARG A 147 6.17 5.01 -12.12
C ARG A 147 5.81 3.59 -11.69
N TYR A 148 6.06 3.19 -10.44
CA TYR A 148 6.02 1.81 -9.98
C TYR A 148 4.65 1.13 -10.18
N ALA A 149 3.61 1.60 -9.51
CA ALA A 149 2.28 0.99 -9.61
C ALA A 149 1.73 1.05 -11.04
N LYS A 150 1.97 2.17 -11.75
CA LYS A 150 1.58 2.32 -13.16
C LYS A 150 2.28 1.29 -14.05
N GLY A 151 3.56 1.03 -13.81
CA GLY A 151 4.36 0.02 -14.50
C GLY A 151 3.84 -1.39 -14.27
N LEU A 152 3.41 -1.72 -13.05
CA LEU A 152 2.75 -3.01 -12.79
C LEU A 152 1.39 -3.11 -13.51
N PHE A 153 0.56 -2.07 -13.42
CA PHE A 153 -0.77 -2.08 -14.02
C PHE A 153 -0.76 -2.17 -15.56
N SER A 154 0.33 -1.78 -16.25
CA SER A 154 0.40 -1.93 -17.71
C SER A 154 0.48 -3.37 -18.21
N HIS A 155 0.75 -4.34 -17.33
CA HIS A 155 0.82 -5.77 -17.68
C HIS A 155 -0.47 -6.55 -17.34
N MET A 156 -1.50 -5.86 -16.86
CA MET A 156 -2.78 -6.47 -16.52
C MET A 156 -3.54 -7.00 -17.75
N SER A 157 -4.32 -8.05 -17.52
CA SER A 157 -5.32 -8.55 -18.47
C SER A 157 -6.52 -7.60 -18.57
N GLY A 158 -7.09 -7.51 -19.77
CA GLY A 158 -8.34 -6.77 -20.05
C GLY A 158 -9.62 -7.58 -19.84
N HIS A 159 -9.53 -8.85 -19.45
CA HIS A 159 -10.68 -9.74 -19.34
C HIS A 159 -10.92 -10.20 -17.89
N GLU A 160 -12.17 -10.13 -17.45
CA GLU A 160 -12.60 -10.68 -16.14
C GLU A 160 -12.69 -12.21 -16.19
N PRO A 161 -12.35 -12.94 -15.11
CA PRO A 161 -11.93 -12.45 -13.79
C PRO A 161 -10.42 -12.17 -13.67
N GLN A 162 -9.63 -12.38 -14.73
CA GLN A 162 -8.17 -12.21 -14.69
C GLN A 162 -7.75 -10.79 -14.31
N THR A 163 -8.48 -9.77 -14.77
CA THR A 163 -8.27 -8.37 -14.35
C THR A 163 -8.30 -8.20 -12.83
N LEU A 164 -9.24 -8.84 -12.14
CA LEU A 164 -9.32 -8.80 -10.68
C LEU A 164 -8.18 -9.58 -10.03
N VAL A 165 -7.87 -10.79 -10.52
CA VAL A 165 -6.74 -11.60 -10.04
C VAL A 165 -5.43 -10.81 -10.15
N ASP A 166 -5.19 -10.16 -11.29
CA ASP A 166 -3.99 -9.34 -11.51
C ASP A 166 -3.91 -8.16 -10.54
N LYS A 167 -5.01 -7.47 -10.27
CA LYS A 167 -5.04 -6.37 -9.30
C LYS A 167 -4.66 -6.82 -7.90
N LEU A 168 -5.11 -8.00 -7.49
CA LEU A 168 -4.80 -8.57 -6.18
C LEU A 168 -3.34 -9.01 -6.11
N ILE A 169 -2.79 -9.63 -7.16
CA ILE A 169 -1.36 -9.97 -7.22
C ILE A 169 -0.48 -8.71 -7.18
N ILE A 170 -0.84 -7.67 -7.92
CA ILE A 170 -0.14 -6.38 -7.88
C ILE A 170 -0.21 -5.76 -6.48
N GLY A 171 -1.37 -5.82 -5.82
CA GLY A 171 -1.51 -5.45 -4.41
C GLY A 171 -0.49 -6.18 -3.54
N ALA A 172 -0.40 -7.51 -3.64
CA ALA A 172 0.58 -8.29 -2.88
C ALA A 172 2.04 -7.83 -3.10
N TYR A 173 2.43 -7.51 -4.33
CA TYR A 173 3.77 -6.99 -4.62
C TYR A 173 4.02 -5.60 -4.02
N ILE A 174 3.02 -4.71 -4.02
CA ILE A 174 3.13 -3.38 -3.40
C ILE A 174 3.36 -3.53 -1.88
N GLU A 175 2.52 -4.28 -1.17
CA GLU A 175 2.62 -4.49 0.28
C GLU A 175 3.93 -5.21 0.66
N ALA A 176 4.31 -6.25 -0.08
CA ALA A 176 5.54 -6.99 0.18
C ALA A 176 6.78 -6.08 0.00
N ARG A 177 6.82 -5.26 -1.05
CA ARG A 177 7.91 -4.30 -1.27
C ARG A 177 7.92 -3.21 -0.20
N SER A 178 6.76 -2.69 0.20
CA SER A 178 6.66 -1.72 1.30
C SER A 178 7.26 -2.30 2.58
N CYS A 179 6.87 -3.52 2.96
CA CYS A 179 7.39 -4.23 4.12
C CYS A 179 8.93 -4.38 4.08
N GLU A 180 9.47 -4.83 2.95
CA GLU A 180 10.92 -5.01 2.79
C GLU A 180 11.67 -3.66 2.86
N ARG A 181 11.13 -2.59 2.27
CA ARG A 181 11.72 -1.24 2.34
C ARG A 181 11.68 -0.65 3.73
N PHE A 182 10.56 -0.76 4.46
CA PHE A 182 10.49 -0.33 5.84
C PHE A 182 11.55 -1.00 6.70
N ALA A 183 11.67 -2.33 6.58
CA ALA A 183 12.66 -3.08 7.33
C ALA A 183 14.10 -2.73 6.95
N LYS A 184 14.39 -2.55 5.65
CA LYS A 184 15.73 -2.24 5.17
C LYS A 184 16.16 -0.81 5.53
N LEU A 185 15.22 0.14 5.56
CA LEU A 185 15.50 1.54 5.83
C LEU A 185 15.54 1.87 7.33
N ALA A 186 14.72 1.22 8.17
CA ALA A 186 14.60 1.53 9.59
C ALA A 186 15.93 1.66 10.37
N PRO A 187 16.96 0.81 10.16
CA PRO A 187 18.25 0.93 10.87
C PRO A 187 19.03 2.22 10.59
N PHE A 188 18.67 2.96 9.55
CA PHE A 188 19.35 4.19 9.12
C PHE A 188 18.58 5.47 9.49
N LEU A 189 17.44 5.32 10.19
CA LEU A 189 16.58 6.41 10.60
C LEU A 189 16.75 6.69 12.09
N ASP A 190 16.27 7.85 12.54
CA ASP A 190 16.16 8.13 13.97
C ASP A 190 15.13 7.20 14.65
N ASP A 191 15.24 7.06 15.97
CA ASP A 191 14.48 6.09 16.76
C ASP A 191 12.96 6.20 16.56
N ASP A 192 12.41 7.41 16.46
CA ASP A 192 10.96 7.60 16.33
C ASP A 192 10.45 7.03 15.00
N LEU A 193 11.13 7.36 13.90
CA LEU A 193 10.73 6.91 12.57
C LEU A 193 11.08 5.42 12.34
N ALA A 194 12.22 4.96 12.86
CA ALA A 194 12.60 3.56 12.83
C ALA A 194 11.54 2.71 13.54
N ASN A 195 11.13 3.09 14.76
CA ASN A 195 10.09 2.38 15.51
C ASN A 195 8.75 2.38 14.79
N PHE A 196 8.37 3.50 14.16
CA PHE A 196 7.17 3.59 13.34
C PHE A 196 7.23 2.60 12.16
N TYR A 197 8.29 2.61 11.35
CA TYR A 197 8.43 1.70 10.20
C TYR A 197 8.47 0.23 10.61
N ILE A 198 9.13 -0.09 11.73
CA ILE A 198 9.10 -1.45 12.30
C ILE A 198 7.69 -1.85 12.75
N SER A 199 6.89 -0.92 13.27
CA SER A 199 5.52 -1.19 13.71
C SER A 199 4.59 -1.58 12.55
N LEU A 200 4.85 -1.08 11.34
CA LEU A 200 4.06 -1.37 10.13
C LEU A 200 4.30 -2.79 9.60
N LEU A 201 5.47 -3.39 9.87
CA LEU A 201 5.87 -4.65 9.21
C LEU A 201 4.84 -5.77 9.35
N ARG A 202 4.16 -5.86 10.49
CA ARG A 202 3.18 -6.93 10.75
C ARG A 202 1.90 -6.76 9.93
N SER A 203 1.38 -5.54 9.75
CA SER A 203 0.20 -5.30 8.90
C SER A 203 0.55 -5.55 7.44
N GLU A 204 1.65 -4.99 6.95
CA GLU A 204 2.16 -5.19 5.59
C GLU A 204 2.37 -6.68 5.24
N ALA A 205 3.02 -7.43 6.15
CA ALA A 205 3.23 -8.85 6.00
C ALA A 205 1.91 -9.64 5.92
N ARG A 206 0.85 -9.15 6.56
CA ARG A 206 -0.47 -9.77 6.52
C ARG A 206 -1.23 -9.36 5.26
N HIS A 207 -1.14 -8.10 4.85
CA HIS A 207 -1.80 -7.57 3.65
C HIS A 207 -1.35 -8.31 2.39
N TYR A 208 -0.03 -8.52 2.20
CA TYR A 208 0.43 -9.26 1.02
C TYR A 208 -0.14 -10.69 0.98
N GLN A 209 -0.18 -11.37 2.14
CA GLN A 209 -0.70 -12.74 2.23
C GLN A 209 -2.20 -12.78 1.93
N ASP A 210 -2.94 -11.82 2.45
CA ASP A 210 -4.38 -11.71 2.20
C ASP A 210 -4.68 -11.41 0.74
N TYR A 211 -3.90 -10.54 0.09
CA TYR A 211 -3.97 -10.31 -1.35
C TYR A 211 -3.74 -11.59 -2.17
N LEU A 212 -2.69 -12.37 -1.87
CA LEU A 212 -2.42 -13.64 -2.59
C LEU A 212 -3.51 -14.68 -2.37
N LYS A 213 -4.00 -14.82 -1.12
CA LYS A 213 -5.10 -15.74 -0.80
C LYS A 213 -6.38 -15.37 -1.56
N LEU A 214 -6.70 -14.08 -1.64
CA LEU A 214 -7.85 -13.58 -2.40
C LEU A 214 -7.66 -13.78 -3.91
N ALA A 215 -6.46 -13.53 -4.44
CA ALA A 215 -6.17 -13.79 -5.85
C ALA A 215 -6.41 -15.27 -6.21
N GLN A 216 -5.91 -16.18 -5.37
CA GLN A 216 -6.06 -17.62 -5.60
C GLN A 216 -7.51 -18.10 -5.41
N SER A 217 -8.27 -17.52 -4.47
CA SER A 217 -9.67 -17.92 -4.26
C SER A 217 -10.60 -17.54 -5.43
N ILE A 218 -10.21 -16.50 -6.18
CA ILE A 218 -10.95 -16.02 -7.37
C ILE A 218 -10.52 -16.79 -8.62
N SER A 219 -9.23 -17.11 -8.74
CA SER A 219 -8.70 -17.88 -9.87
C SER A 219 -9.13 -19.34 -9.79
N LYS A 220 -9.55 -19.90 -10.93
CA LYS A 220 -9.83 -21.35 -11.05
C LYS A 220 -8.57 -22.18 -11.27
N VAL A 221 -7.46 -21.53 -11.59
CA VAL A 221 -6.16 -22.15 -11.86
C VAL A 221 -5.13 -21.62 -10.89
N ASP A 222 -3.98 -22.28 -10.80
CA ASP A 222 -2.84 -21.80 -10.02
C ASP A 222 -2.40 -20.42 -10.51
N ILE A 223 -2.25 -19.47 -9.59
CA ILE A 223 -1.81 -18.10 -9.88
C ILE A 223 -0.29 -17.96 -9.99
N ASN A 224 0.49 -18.98 -9.63
CA ASN A 224 1.96 -18.91 -9.52
C ASN A 224 2.65 -18.38 -10.79
N GLU A 225 2.21 -18.80 -11.98
CA GLU A 225 2.76 -18.28 -13.24
C GLU A 225 2.57 -16.76 -13.34
N ARG A 226 1.37 -16.28 -12.97
CA ARG A 226 1.04 -14.86 -13.02
C ARG A 226 1.77 -14.07 -11.94
N VAL A 227 1.89 -14.63 -10.75
CA VAL A 227 2.71 -14.09 -9.65
C VAL A 227 4.15 -13.91 -10.13
N ASN A 228 4.80 -14.97 -10.63
CA ASN A 228 6.18 -14.91 -11.10
C ASN A 228 6.38 -13.88 -12.23
N MET A 229 5.41 -13.76 -13.14
CA MET A 229 5.45 -12.75 -14.20
C MET A 229 5.45 -11.33 -13.61
N PHE A 230 4.54 -11.01 -12.69
CA PHE A 230 4.53 -9.71 -12.03
C PHE A 230 5.77 -9.47 -11.17
N GLY A 231 6.32 -10.50 -10.53
CA GLY A 231 7.58 -10.40 -9.78
C GLY A 231 8.78 -10.02 -10.65
N ALA A 232 8.83 -10.50 -11.89
CA ALA A 232 9.86 -10.09 -12.84
C ALA A 232 9.72 -8.61 -13.23
N VAL A 233 8.49 -8.16 -13.51
CA VAL A 233 8.20 -6.73 -13.82
C VAL A 233 8.51 -5.84 -12.62
N GLU A 234 8.13 -6.26 -11.42
CA GLU A 234 8.41 -5.56 -10.16
C GLU A 234 9.90 -5.40 -9.93
N ALA A 235 10.68 -6.47 -10.05
CA ALA A 235 12.12 -6.43 -9.86
C ALA A 235 12.83 -5.53 -10.88
N GLU A 236 12.35 -5.50 -12.13
CA GLU A 236 12.86 -4.57 -13.15
C GLU A 236 12.59 -3.11 -12.76
N LEU A 237 11.39 -2.80 -12.27
CA LEU A 237 11.03 -1.44 -11.81
C LEU A 237 11.88 -0.99 -10.61
N ILE A 238 12.18 -1.90 -9.69
CA ILE A 238 13.01 -1.64 -8.49
C ILE A 238 14.50 -1.51 -8.83
N SER A 239 14.99 -2.30 -9.77
CA SER A 239 16.42 -2.39 -10.09
C SER A 239 16.87 -1.42 -11.18
N SER A 240 15.96 -0.87 -11.97
CA SER A 240 16.30 0.09 -13.03
C SER A 240 16.44 1.52 -12.51
N MET A 241 17.25 2.32 -13.22
CA MET A 241 17.49 3.73 -12.90
C MET A 241 16.18 4.54 -12.90
N ASP A 242 16.06 5.44 -11.94
CA ASP A 242 14.90 6.30 -11.73
C ASP A 242 15.34 7.70 -11.29
N SER A 243 14.98 8.71 -12.08
CA SER A 243 15.25 10.11 -11.74
C SER A 243 14.23 10.69 -10.76
N ASP A 244 13.06 10.05 -10.60
CA ASP A 244 12.00 10.50 -9.71
C ASP A 244 12.02 9.71 -8.40
N PHE A 245 12.82 10.18 -7.43
CA PHE A 245 12.96 9.52 -6.13
C PHE A 245 11.64 9.54 -5.34
N LYS A 246 11.17 8.36 -4.95
CA LYS A 246 9.88 8.07 -4.28
C LYS A 246 10.00 6.82 -3.42
N PHE A 247 8.99 6.55 -2.59
CA PHE A 247 8.99 5.40 -1.70
C PHE A 247 9.09 4.07 -2.44
N HIS A 248 8.49 3.94 -3.63
CA HIS A 248 8.64 2.76 -4.52
C HIS A 248 9.48 3.02 -5.79
N SER A 249 10.31 4.08 -5.84
CA SER A 249 11.15 4.35 -7.02
C SER A 249 12.23 3.29 -7.22
N GLY A 250 12.78 3.21 -8.43
CA GLY A 250 13.94 2.38 -8.74
C GLY A 250 15.26 2.92 -8.18
N VAL A 251 16.38 2.48 -8.75
CA VAL A 251 17.73 2.93 -8.41
C VAL A 251 17.86 4.43 -8.68
N PRO A 252 18.17 5.25 -7.68
CA PRO A 252 18.23 6.68 -7.92
C PRO A 252 19.32 7.09 -8.92
N ALA A 253 18.98 7.96 -9.85
CA ALA A 253 19.95 8.69 -10.68
C ALA A 253 20.69 9.77 -9.88
#